data_AF-A0A512CH00-F1
#
_entry.id   AF-A0A512CH00-F1
#
_cell.length_a   1.000
_cell.length_b   1.000
_cell.length_c   1.000
_cell.angle_alpha   90.00
_cell.angle_beta   90.00
_cell.angle_gamma   90.00
#
_symmetry.space_group_name_H-M   'P 1'
#
loop_
_entity.id
_entity.type
_entity.pdbx_description
1 polymer ?
#
loop_
_entity_poly.entity_id
_entity_poly.type
_entity_poly.pdbx_seq_one_letter_code
_entity_poly.pdbx_strand_id
1 'polypeptide(L)'
;MDRKEKRQKIDQAIRDITIPFLREKGFKGSLPHFRRQNKDGINLLTFQHSLYDTKLVVEIANCPPEGITTHWGKEISKNKVTAHDMGHRLRLGSEKHDTDYWFDYGKKSILTDVYKKLATEIIELWDEAETWWKKDPFEQKQEIKTLHKN
;
A
#
# COMPACT_ATOMS: atom_id res chain seq x y z
N MET A 1 -24.13 -10.02 -9.69
CA MET A 1 -22.95 -9.13 -9.77
C MET A 1 -21.71 -9.99 -9.79
N ASP A 2 -20.99 -9.96 -10.90
CA ASP A 2 -19.77 -10.74 -11.08
C ASP A 2 -18.58 -10.11 -10.32
N ARG A 3 -17.41 -10.76 -10.35
CA ARG A 3 -16.21 -10.26 -9.66
C ARG A 3 -15.72 -8.92 -10.24
N LYS A 4 -15.86 -8.71 -11.54
CA LYS A 4 -15.40 -7.50 -12.24
C LYS A 4 -16.24 -6.30 -11.81
N GLU A 5 -17.55 -6.45 -11.75
CA GLU A 5 -18.48 -5.43 -11.27
C GLU A 5 -18.23 -5.10 -9.78
N LYS A 6 -18.00 -6.13 -8.94
CA LYS A 6 -17.61 -5.92 -7.53
C LYS A 6 -16.31 -5.13 -7.42
N ARG A 7 -15.31 -5.46 -8.25
CA ARG A 7 -14.03 -4.73 -8.30
C ARG A 7 -14.22 -3.27 -8.71
N GLN A 8 -15.03 -3.01 -9.74
CA GLN A 8 -15.34 -1.64 -10.17
C GLN A 8 -16.01 -0.84 -9.05
N LYS A 9 -16.88 -1.45 -8.25
CA LYS A 9 -17.53 -0.77 -7.12
C LYS A 9 -16.58 -0.43 -5.98
N ILE A 10 -15.66 -1.34 -5.60
CA ILE A 10 -14.65 -1.01 -4.59
C ILE A 10 -13.67 0.05 -5.12
N ASP A 11 -13.26 -0.03 -6.38
CA ASP A 11 -12.40 0.98 -7.01
C ASP A 11 -13.07 2.36 -7.02
N GLN A 12 -14.38 2.40 -7.28
CA GLN A 12 -15.16 3.64 -7.24
C GLN A 12 -15.25 4.20 -5.81
N ALA A 13 -15.54 3.35 -4.82
CA ALA A 13 -15.57 3.79 -3.42
C ALA A 13 -14.21 4.32 -2.95
N ILE A 14 -13.11 3.68 -3.33
CA ILE A 14 -11.74 4.16 -3.05
C ILE A 14 -11.52 5.53 -3.72
N ARG A 15 -11.97 5.72 -4.97
CA ARG A 15 -11.86 7.01 -5.67
C ARG A 15 -12.64 8.13 -5.00
N ASP A 16 -13.83 7.82 -4.50
CA ASP A 16 -14.73 8.83 -3.94
C ASP A 16 -14.41 9.17 -2.48
N ILE A 17 -13.81 8.24 -1.73
CA ILE A 17 -13.60 8.37 -0.28
C ILE A 17 -12.12 8.41 0.07
N THR A 18 -11.36 7.37 -0.28
CA THR A 18 -9.97 7.21 0.17
C THR A 18 -9.02 8.14 -0.58
N ILE A 19 -9.16 8.31 -1.90
CA ILE A 19 -8.24 9.15 -2.68
C ILE A 19 -8.28 10.62 -2.22
N PRO A 20 -9.43 11.28 -2.01
CA PRO A 20 -9.47 12.63 -1.46
C PRO A 20 -8.69 12.76 -0.16
N PHE A 21 -8.88 11.84 0.79
CA PHE A 21 -8.11 11.79 2.02
C PHE A 21 -6.60 11.64 1.74
N LEU A 22 -6.19 10.74 0.84
CA LEU A 22 -4.78 10.60 0.47
C LEU A 22 -4.21 11.90 -0.14
N ARG A 23 -4.99 12.66 -0.91
CA ARG A 23 -4.59 13.97 -1.45
C ARG A 23 -4.36 14.98 -0.35
N GLU A 24 -5.25 15.04 0.63
CA GLU A 24 -5.09 15.91 1.80
C GLU A 24 -3.81 15.56 2.58
N LYS A 25 -3.44 14.27 2.63
CA LYS A 25 -2.19 13.80 3.23
C LYS A 25 -0.95 14.00 2.35
N GLY A 26 -1.09 14.60 1.16
CA GLY A 26 0.02 14.93 0.26
C GLY A 26 0.41 13.82 -0.73
N PHE A 27 -0.37 12.74 -0.84
CA PHE A 27 -0.09 11.68 -1.81
C PHE A 27 -0.42 12.11 -3.25
N LYS A 28 0.47 11.77 -4.17
CA LYS A 28 0.31 11.88 -5.63
C LYS A 28 0.20 10.47 -6.23
N GLY A 29 -0.18 10.38 -7.51
CA GLY A 29 -0.35 9.10 -8.23
C GLY A 29 -1.83 8.76 -8.48
N SER A 30 -2.12 7.54 -8.90
CA SER A 30 -3.46 7.05 -9.21
C SER A 30 -3.54 5.57 -8.89
N LEU A 31 -4.75 5.00 -8.79
CA LEU A 31 -4.87 3.56 -8.60
C LEU A 31 -4.04 2.79 -9.64
N PRO A 32 -3.24 1.79 -9.23
CA PRO A 32 -3.15 1.27 -7.85
C PRO A 32 -2.08 1.93 -6.97
N HIS A 33 -1.24 2.83 -7.47
CA HIS A 33 -0.02 3.30 -6.80
C HIS A 33 -0.06 4.78 -6.39
N PHE A 34 0.22 5.02 -5.12
CA PHE A 34 0.31 6.36 -4.52
C PHE A 34 1.64 6.56 -3.83
N ARG A 35 2.10 7.82 -3.83
CA ARG A 35 3.40 8.22 -3.27
C ARG A 35 3.29 9.56 -2.56
N ARG A 36 3.92 9.70 -1.41
CA ARG A 36 4.12 10.98 -0.73
C ARG A 36 5.61 11.19 -0.50
N GLN A 37 6.17 12.20 -1.15
CA GLN A 37 7.57 12.58 -0.98
C GLN A 37 7.68 13.50 0.24
N ASN A 38 8.56 13.12 1.17
CA ASN A 38 8.97 13.91 2.33
C ASN A 38 10.45 14.28 2.18
N LYS A 39 10.97 15.07 3.13
CA LYS A 39 12.40 15.42 3.17
C LYS A 39 13.29 14.18 3.27
N ASP A 40 12.89 13.26 4.13
CA ASP A 40 13.75 12.14 4.51
C ASP A 40 13.53 10.91 3.64
N GLY A 41 12.38 10.77 2.96
CA GLY A 41 12.08 9.61 2.10
C GLY A 41 10.73 9.72 1.39
N ILE A 42 10.31 8.61 0.79
CA ILE A 42 9.07 8.48 0.02
C ILE A 42 8.20 7.41 0.69
N ASN A 43 7.02 7.82 1.15
CA ASN A 43 6.01 6.87 1.60
C ASN A 43 5.25 6.35 0.38
N LEU A 44 5.09 5.04 0.30
CA LEU A 44 4.46 4.34 -0.81
C LEU A 44 3.21 3.62 -0.29
N LEU A 45 2.16 3.62 -1.11
CA LEU A 45 0.91 2.91 -0.86
C LEU A 45 0.42 2.29 -2.17
N THR A 46 0.11 0.99 -2.16
CA THR A 46 -0.36 0.25 -3.34
C THR A 46 -1.58 -0.60 -3.02
N PHE A 47 -2.61 -0.46 -3.84
CA PHE A 47 -3.80 -1.31 -3.81
C PHE A 47 -3.57 -2.55 -4.69
N GLN A 48 -3.60 -3.74 -4.10
CA GLN A 48 -3.45 -4.99 -4.84
C GLN A 48 -4.70 -5.85 -4.68
N HIS A 49 -5.40 -6.12 -5.79
CA HIS A 49 -6.49 -7.09 -5.81
C HIS A 49 -5.96 -8.51 -5.84
N SER A 50 -6.70 -9.41 -5.19
CA SER A 50 -6.55 -10.84 -5.37
C SER A 50 -6.84 -11.26 -6.81
N LEU A 51 -6.09 -12.23 -7.30
CA LEU A 51 -6.31 -12.85 -8.62
C LEU A 51 -7.48 -13.85 -8.60
N TYR A 52 -7.86 -14.35 -7.42
CA TYR A 52 -8.76 -15.48 -7.27
C TYR A 52 -10.09 -15.12 -6.62
N ASP A 53 -10.12 -14.09 -5.77
CA ASP A 53 -11.32 -13.73 -5.01
C ASP A 53 -11.64 -12.23 -5.07
N THR A 54 -12.61 -11.83 -4.27
CA THR A 54 -13.13 -10.46 -4.15
C THR A 54 -12.52 -9.77 -2.94
N LYS A 55 -11.19 -9.81 -2.85
CA LYS A 55 -10.43 -9.16 -1.79
C LYS A 55 -9.35 -8.27 -2.38
N LEU A 56 -8.91 -7.30 -1.60
CA LEU A 56 -7.70 -6.53 -1.87
C LEU A 56 -6.86 -6.39 -0.60
N VAL A 57 -5.59 -6.11 -0.79
CA VAL A 57 -4.68 -5.63 0.25
C VAL A 57 -4.24 -4.21 -0.08
N VAL A 58 -3.86 -3.45 0.95
CA VAL A 58 -3.19 -2.16 0.80
C VAL A 58 -1.77 -2.34 1.33
N GLU A 59 -0.80 -2.43 0.43
CA GLU A 59 0.61 -2.55 0.79
C GLU A 59 1.22 -1.17 0.96
N ILE A 60 1.90 -0.95 2.08
CA ILE A 60 2.67 0.27 2.36
C ILE A 60 4.16 -0.05 2.43
N ALA A 61 4.97 0.89 1.95
CA ALA A 61 6.43 0.77 1.98
C ALA A 61 7.10 2.14 2.16
N ASN A 62 8.37 2.13 2.57
CA ASN A 62 9.24 3.30 2.61
C ASN A 62 10.31 3.16 1.53
N CYS A 63 10.70 4.27 0.92
CA CYS A 63 11.71 4.32 -0.13
C CYS A 63 12.63 5.53 0.05
N PRO A 64 13.94 5.42 -0.28
CA PRO A 64 14.85 6.56 -0.28
C PRO A 64 14.37 7.72 -1.17
N PRO A 65 14.71 8.97 -0.82
CA PRO A 65 14.22 10.16 -1.53
C PRO A 65 14.64 10.23 -3.00
N GLU A 66 15.75 9.56 -3.37
CA GLU A 66 16.26 9.42 -4.73
C GLU A 66 15.57 8.31 -5.55
N GLY A 67 14.87 7.37 -4.90
CA GLY A 67 14.40 6.12 -5.51
C GLY A 67 15.29 4.94 -5.11
N ILE A 68 15.32 3.91 -5.95
CA ILE A 68 16.13 2.70 -5.68
C ILE A 68 16.84 2.21 -6.93
N THR A 69 17.89 1.41 -6.71
CA THR A 69 18.44 0.50 -7.72
C THR A 69 18.14 -0.92 -7.27
N THR A 70 17.48 -1.70 -8.11
CA THR A 70 17.16 -3.10 -7.79
C THR A 70 18.42 -3.97 -7.76
N HIS A 71 18.34 -5.17 -7.19
CA HIS A 71 19.47 -6.10 -7.11
C HIS A 71 20.01 -6.55 -8.48
N TRP A 72 19.25 -6.37 -9.56
CA TRP A 72 19.67 -6.64 -10.95
C TRP A 72 20.09 -5.37 -11.72
N GLY A 73 20.33 -4.26 -11.02
CA GLY A 73 20.88 -3.03 -11.58
C GLY A 73 19.88 -2.11 -12.27
N LYS A 74 18.57 -2.34 -12.12
CA LYS A 74 17.55 -1.43 -12.68
C LYS A 74 17.34 -0.24 -11.76
N GLU A 75 17.57 0.95 -12.29
CA GLU A 75 17.22 2.20 -11.59
C GLU A 75 15.71 2.47 -11.68
N ILE A 76 15.12 2.78 -10.53
CA ILE A 76 13.71 3.16 -10.41
C ILE A 76 13.65 4.50 -9.68
N SER A 77 13.33 5.55 -10.43
CA SER A 77 13.30 6.91 -9.89
C SER A 77 12.19 7.10 -8.86
N LYS A 78 12.35 8.12 -8.00
CA LYS A 78 11.36 8.58 -7.02
C LYS A 78 9.92 8.74 -7.54
N ASN A 79 9.78 9.05 -8.84
CA ASN A 79 8.48 9.23 -9.48
C ASN A 79 7.89 7.93 -10.06
N LYS A 80 8.67 6.83 -10.11
CA LYS A 80 8.28 5.52 -10.64
C LYS A 80 8.28 4.36 -9.64
N VAL A 81 9.00 4.45 -8.52
CA VAL A 81 9.00 3.45 -7.42
C VAL A 81 7.65 3.18 -6.74
N THR A 82 7.20 1.95 -6.70
CA THR A 82 5.95 1.52 -6.08
C THR A 82 6.23 0.71 -4.82
N ALA A 83 5.20 0.43 -4.01
CA ALA A 83 5.41 -0.41 -2.83
C ALA A 83 6.01 -1.76 -3.26
N HIS A 84 5.54 -2.36 -4.36
CA HIS A 84 6.02 -3.65 -4.87
C HIS A 84 7.51 -3.69 -5.26
N ASP A 85 8.14 -2.53 -5.49
CA ASP A 85 9.57 -2.45 -5.77
C ASP A 85 10.44 -2.58 -4.50
N MET A 86 9.82 -2.49 -3.32
CA MET A 86 10.49 -2.53 -2.01
C MET A 86 10.48 -3.94 -1.42
N GLY A 87 11.59 -4.39 -0.84
CA GLY A 87 11.65 -5.68 -0.14
C GLY A 87 10.88 -5.70 1.18
N HIS A 88 10.93 -4.61 1.95
CA HIS A 88 10.24 -4.46 3.23
C HIS A 88 8.92 -3.70 3.04
N ARG A 89 7.80 -4.39 3.28
CA ARG A 89 6.43 -3.87 3.10
C ARG A 89 5.53 -4.37 4.22
N LEU A 90 4.56 -3.56 4.59
CA LEU A 90 3.47 -3.94 5.51
C LEU A 90 2.14 -3.97 4.74
N ARG A 91 1.25 -4.89 5.09
CA ARG A 91 -0.16 -4.80 4.71
C ARG A 91 -0.91 -4.00 5.75
N LEU A 92 -1.51 -2.88 5.35
CA LEU A 92 -2.25 -2.02 6.26
C LEU A 92 -3.34 -2.79 6.99
N GLY A 93 -3.37 -2.70 8.32
CA GLY A 93 -4.24 -3.46 9.22
C GLY A 93 -3.52 -4.61 9.91
N SER A 94 -2.36 -5.06 9.40
CA SER A 94 -1.66 -6.22 9.95
C SER A 94 -1.03 -5.99 11.32
N GLU A 95 -0.61 -4.77 11.67
CA GLU A 95 -0.09 -4.51 13.04
C GLU A 95 -1.21 -4.64 14.09
N LYS A 96 -2.43 -4.18 13.77
CA LYS A 96 -3.58 -4.32 14.67
C LYS A 96 -4.13 -5.74 14.72
N HIS A 97 -3.90 -6.54 13.69
CA HIS A 97 -4.47 -7.87 13.54
C HIS A 97 -3.48 -9.03 13.77
N ASP A 98 -2.20 -8.76 14.06
CA ASP A 98 -1.12 -9.76 14.23
C ASP A 98 -1.09 -10.82 13.11
N THR A 99 -1.55 -10.46 11.91
CA THR A 99 -1.75 -11.38 10.78
C THR A 99 -1.77 -10.65 9.44
N ASP A 100 -1.83 -11.41 8.35
CA ASP A 100 -2.22 -10.92 7.02
C ASP A 100 -3.62 -10.26 7.02
N TYR A 101 -3.78 -9.07 6.45
CA TYR A 101 -5.04 -8.31 6.44
C TYR A 101 -5.60 -8.12 5.02
N TRP A 102 -6.79 -8.68 4.80
CA TRP A 102 -7.49 -8.63 3.51
C TRP A 102 -8.83 -7.89 3.63
N PHE A 103 -9.01 -6.86 2.82
CA PHE A 103 -10.28 -6.15 2.69
C PHE A 103 -11.22 -6.96 1.78
N ASP A 104 -12.13 -7.72 2.38
CA ASP A 104 -13.06 -8.62 1.68
C ASP A 104 -14.38 -7.92 1.30
N TYR A 105 -14.51 -7.56 0.03
CA TYR A 105 -15.72 -6.98 -0.57
C TYR A 105 -16.62 -8.03 -1.25
N GLY A 106 -16.36 -9.32 -1.00
CA GLY A 106 -17.14 -10.43 -1.52
C GLY A 106 -18.46 -10.65 -0.81
N LYS A 107 -18.47 -10.37 0.50
CA LYS A 107 -19.59 -10.60 1.41
C LYS A 107 -20.71 -9.61 1.11
N LYS A 108 -21.90 -10.14 0.85
CA LYS A 108 -23.10 -9.31 0.73
C LYS A 108 -23.48 -8.81 2.12
N SER A 109 -23.55 -7.49 2.29
CA SER A 109 -24.25 -6.89 3.42
C SER A 109 -25.58 -6.35 2.92
N ILE A 110 -26.67 -6.69 3.62
CA ILE A 110 -28.02 -6.20 3.31
C ILE A 110 -28.21 -4.79 3.88
N LEU A 111 -27.44 -4.43 4.92
CA LEU A 111 -27.65 -3.22 5.72
C LEU A 111 -26.63 -2.11 5.45
N THR A 112 -25.49 -2.43 4.84
CA THR A 112 -24.38 -1.48 4.68
C THR A 112 -23.75 -1.57 3.30
N ASP A 113 -23.40 -0.43 2.72
CA ASP A 113 -22.55 -0.39 1.52
C ASP A 113 -21.13 -0.86 1.87
N VAL A 114 -20.86 -2.14 1.61
CA VAL A 114 -19.57 -2.78 1.94
C VAL A 114 -18.39 -2.06 1.28
N TYR A 115 -18.59 -1.46 0.10
CA TYR A 115 -17.51 -0.79 -0.62
C TYR A 115 -17.10 0.50 0.07
N LYS A 116 -18.09 1.32 0.44
CA LYS A 116 -17.85 2.55 1.20
C LYS A 116 -17.26 2.25 2.58
N LYS A 117 -17.79 1.22 3.26
CA LYS A 117 -17.26 0.78 4.55
C LYS A 117 -15.76 0.47 4.46
N LEU A 118 -15.36 -0.37 3.51
CA LEU A 118 -13.94 -0.75 3.36
C LEU A 118 -13.07 0.45 2.95
N ALA A 119 -13.58 1.36 2.10
CA ALA A 119 -12.88 2.58 1.74
C ALA A 119 -12.63 3.52 2.94
N THR A 120 -13.60 3.60 3.87
CA THR A 120 -13.47 4.32 5.14
C THR A 120 -12.54 3.59 6.11
N GLU A 121 -12.61 2.27 6.19
CA GLU A 121 -11.76 1.45 7.06
C GLU A 121 -10.26 1.66 6.75
N ILE A 122 -9.89 1.80 5.47
CA ILE A 122 -8.51 2.16 5.07
C ILE A 122 -8.05 3.49 5.72
N ILE A 123 -8.97 4.46 5.87
CA ILE A 123 -8.69 5.74 6.53
C ILE A 123 -8.60 5.55 8.05
N GLU A 124 -9.44 4.71 8.65
CA GLU A 124 -9.40 4.40 10.09
C GLU A 124 -8.10 3.69 10.52
N LEU A 125 -7.45 3.02 9.57
CA LEU A 125 -6.13 2.41 9.75
C LEU A 125 -4.97 3.40 9.51
N TRP A 126 -5.22 4.67 9.23
CA TRP A 126 -4.18 5.63 8.86
C TRP A 126 -3.05 5.78 9.88
N ASP A 127 -3.37 5.78 11.17
CA ASP A 127 -2.37 5.93 12.23
C ASP A 127 -1.38 4.76 12.24
N GLU A 128 -1.79 3.57 11.81
CA GLU A 128 -0.90 2.43 11.61
C GLU A 128 0.10 2.72 10.48
N ALA A 129 -0.38 3.25 9.35
CA ALA A 129 0.49 3.61 8.24
C ALA A 129 1.52 4.69 8.63
N GLU A 130 1.08 5.75 9.32
CA GLU A 130 1.96 6.80 9.83
C GLU A 130 2.99 6.27 10.83
N THR A 131 2.56 5.38 11.73
CA THR A 131 3.44 4.74 12.70
C THR A 131 4.50 3.88 12.01
N TRP A 132 4.07 3.05 11.06
CA TRP A 132 4.98 2.18 10.30
C TRP A 132 5.99 3.00 9.50
N TRP A 133 5.54 4.04 8.78
CA TRP A 133 6.43 4.90 8.01
C TRP A 133 7.46 5.65 8.87
N LYS A 134 7.15 5.93 10.15
CA LYS A 134 8.06 6.57 11.10
C LYS A 134 9.05 5.60 11.74
N LYS A 135 8.64 4.35 12.00
CA LYS A 135 9.43 3.36 12.76
C LYS A 135 10.70 2.92 12.04
N ASP A 136 10.73 2.95 10.72
CA ASP A 136 11.95 2.71 9.97
C ASP A 136 11.86 3.28 8.55
N PRO A 137 12.64 4.33 8.23
CA PRO A 137 12.63 4.87 6.89
C PRO A 137 13.46 4.04 5.90
N PHE A 138 14.44 3.21 6.33
CA PHE A 138 15.46 2.65 5.42
C PHE A 138 16.04 1.25 5.74
N GLU A 139 15.47 0.37 6.56
CA GLU A 139 15.86 -1.06 6.55
C GLU A 139 15.34 -1.77 5.27
N GLN A 140 15.75 -1.28 4.10
CA GLN A 140 16.43 -2.20 3.21
C GLN A 140 17.77 -2.47 3.89
N LYS A 141 17.82 -3.46 4.80
CA LYS A 141 19.10 -4.13 5.04
C LYS A 141 19.56 -4.57 3.67
N GLN A 142 20.46 -3.78 3.08
CA GLN A 142 21.46 -4.35 2.22
C GLN A 142 22.03 -5.47 3.07
N GLU A 143 21.74 -6.72 2.72
CA GLU A 143 22.65 -7.80 3.05
C GLU A 143 23.96 -7.47 2.34
N ILE A 144 24.72 -6.53 2.91
CA ILE A 144 26.11 -6.30 2.58
C ILE A 144 26.81 -7.54 3.09
N LYS A 145 27.01 -8.49 2.17
CA LYS A 145 28.18 -9.37 2.08
C LYS A 145 28.86 -9.65 3.43
N THR A 146 28.40 -10.64 4.17
CA THR A 146 29.25 -11.31 5.16
C THR A 146 29.22 -12.82 5.02
N LEU A 147 29.18 -13.35 3.79
CA LEU A 147 29.47 -14.76 3.54
C LEU A 147 30.26 -14.91 2.23
N HIS A 148 31.36 -15.64 2.29
CA HIS A 148 32.36 -15.93 1.26
C HIS A 148 33.57 -14.97 1.14
N LYS A 149 34.18 -14.63 2.28
CA LYS A 149 35.64 -14.77 2.41
C LYS A 149 35.91 -15.91 3.38
N ASN A 150 36.06 -17.11 2.82
CA ASN A 150 36.88 -18.20 3.36
C ASN A 150 37.59 -18.80 2.16
#